data_AF-A0AAV2QDZ1-F1
#
_entry.id   AF-A0AAV2QDZ1-F1
#
_cell.length_a   1.000
_cell.length_b   1.000
_cell.length_c   1.000
_cell.angle_alpha   90.00
_cell.angle_beta   90.00
_cell.angle_gamma   90.00
#
_symmetry.space_group_name_H-M   'P 1'
#
loop_
_entity.id
_entity.type
_entity.pdbx_description
1 polymer ?
#
loop_
_entity_poly.entity_id
_entity_poly.type
_entity_poly.pdbx_seq_one_letter_code
_entity_poly.pdbx_strand_id
1 'polypeptide(L)'
;EQLEIFFRTFLKNTMKLNKQTPNCMVYGESGRKPLYIKIRLRMINFWIKIVTGDEHKLVFHFYKLLRKMHDDNYYTSPWIGKMEEIFNTCDMQNVWLNPLNFNTEWIKKEISLRLNDIFYQKWQLDIREMNSCSTYKLFKNDLKLEAYLLKLDSTDRINLCNFDVGIQ
;
A
#
# COMPACT_ATOMS: atom_id res chain seq x y z
N GLU A 1 1.16 11.54 -3.25
CA GLU A 1 0.64 11.21 -4.60
C GLU A 1 1.74 11.17 -5.66
N GLN A 2 2.56 12.22 -5.80
CA GLN A 2 3.66 12.30 -6.78
C GLN A 2 4.64 11.11 -6.73
N LEU A 3 5.05 10.65 -5.53
CA LEU A 3 5.92 9.48 -5.37
C LEU A 3 5.33 8.20 -5.97
N GLU A 4 4.02 8.01 -5.83
CA GLU A 4 3.35 6.82 -6.36
C GLU A 4 3.23 6.90 -7.88
N ILE A 5 2.99 8.10 -8.43
CA ILE A 5 3.02 8.34 -9.88
C ILE A 5 4.41 8.01 -10.44
N PHE A 6 5.47 8.51 -9.80
CA PHE A 6 6.84 8.22 -10.18
C PHE A 6 7.12 6.71 -10.17
N PHE A 7 6.74 6.01 -9.11
CA PHE A 7 6.96 4.57 -8.99
C PHE A 7 6.25 3.78 -10.09
N ARG A 8 4.99 4.10 -10.39
CA ARG A 8 4.26 3.46 -11.49
C ARG A 8 4.91 3.74 -12.85
N THR A 9 5.31 4.97 -13.10
CA THR A 9 6.02 5.34 -14.34
C THR A 9 7.33 4.58 -14.47
N PHE A 10 8.09 4.44 -13.38
CA PHE A 10 9.29 3.63 -13.33
C PHE A 10 9.03 2.16 -13.69
N LEU A 11 7.98 1.55 -13.11
CA LEU A 11 7.61 0.17 -13.44
C LEU A 11 7.22 0.00 -14.92
N LYS A 12 6.39 0.91 -15.46
CA LYS A 12 6.01 0.89 -16.88
C LYS A 12 7.23 1.01 -17.79
N ASN A 13 8.15 1.93 -17.50
CA ASN A 13 9.36 2.12 -18.28
C ASN A 13 10.29 0.90 -18.23
N THR A 14 10.40 0.25 -17.07
CA THR A 14 11.25 -0.94 -16.90
C THR A 14 10.76 -2.12 -17.75
N MET A 15 9.44 -2.28 -17.85
CA MET A 15 8.80 -3.33 -18.67
C MET A 15 8.53 -2.89 -20.11
N LYS A 16 8.85 -1.63 -20.47
CA LYS A 16 8.55 -0.97 -21.75
C LYS A 16 7.06 -1.01 -22.15
N LEU A 17 6.17 -0.88 -21.16
CA LEU A 17 4.72 -0.80 -21.37
C LEU A 17 4.30 0.61 -21.81
N ASN A 18 3.14 0.70 -22.50
CA ASN A 18 2.54 1.97 -22.86
C ASN A 18 2.18 2.80 -21.60
N LYS A 19 2.30 4.12 -21.68
CA LYS A 19 1.84 5.05 -20.63
C LYS A 19 0.36 4.85 -20.28
N GLN A 20 -0.47 4.46 -21.25
CA GLN A 20 -1.91 4.24 -21.09
C GLN A 20 -2.26 2.92 -20.40
N THR A 21 -1.30 2.02 -20.21
CA THR A 21 -1.55 0.73 -19.55
C THR A 21 -2.21 0.91 -18.17
N PRO A 22 -3.31 0.19 -17.88
CA PRO A 22 -3.94 0.18 -16.56
C PRO A 22 -2.95 -0.14 -15.44
N ASN A 23 -3.05 0.60 -14.33
CA ASN A 23 -2.12 0.44 -13.21
C ASN A 23 -2.25 -0.95 -12.54
N CYS A 24 -3.46 -1.52 -12.52
CA CYS A 24 -3.71 -2.86 -11.98
C CYS A 24 -2.89 -3.94 -12.72
N MET A 25 -2.79 -3.86 -14.05
CA MET A 25 -1.95 -4.77 -14.85
C MET A 25 -0.46 -4.58 -14.54
N VAL A 26 0.00 -3.33 -14.41
CA VAL A 26 1.42 -3.04 -14.06
C VAL A 26 1.80 -3.67 -12.73
N TYR A 27 0.95 -3.55 -11.70
CA TYR A 27 1.18 -4.19 -10.41
C TYR A 27 1.04 -5.71 -10.48
N GLY A 28 0.12 -6.22 -11.30
CA GLY A 28 -0.07 -7.64 -11.55
C GLY A 28 1.17 -8.29 -12.19
N GLU A 29 1.72 -7.71 -13.25
CA GLU A 29 2.91 -8.23 -13.94
C GLU A 29 4.17 -8.13 -13.08
N SER A 30 4.36 -7.00 -12.42
CA SER A 30 5.54 -6.78 -11.60
C SER A 30 5.49 -7.52 -10.24
N GLY A 31 4.31 -8.00 -9.83
CA GLY A 31 4.07 -8.51 -8.47
C GLY A 31 4.36 -7.49 -7.36
N ARG A 32 4.48 -6.20 -7.70
CA ARG A 32 4.80 -5.14 -6.75
C ARG A 32 3.53 -4.57 -6.14
N LYS A 33 3.68 -4.05 -4.93
CA LYS A 33 2.62 -3.34 -4.23
C LYS A 33 2.91 -1.84 -4.22
N PRO A 34 1.89 -0.99 -4.09
CA PRO A 34 2.05 0.45 -3.98
C PRO A 34 3.00 0.86 -2.85
N LEU A 35 3.75 1.95 -3.04
CA LEU A 35 4.69 2.45 -2.04
C LEU A 35 3.99 2.96 -0.79
N TYR A 36 2.77 3.48 -0.92
CA TYR A 36 2.01 3.98 0.23
C TYR A 36 1.87 2.93 1.34
N ILE A 37 1.79 1.64 1.03
CA ILE A 37 1.71 0.56 2.04
C ILE A 37 2.96 0.58 2.92
N LYS A 38 4.16 0.63 2.31
CA LYS A 38 5.42 0.70 3.05
C LYS A 38 5.54 1.99 3.88
N ILE A 39 5.05 3.11 3.34
CA ILE A 39 5.07 4.40 4.05
C ILE A 39 4.16 4.34 5.28
N ARG A 40 2.93 3.85 5.13
CA ARG A 40 1.97 3.67 6.24
C ARG A 40 2.54 2.77 7.32
N LEU A 41 3.16 1.64 6.94
CA LEU A 41 3.82 0.75 7.90
C LEU A 41 4.96 1.42 8.66
N ARG A 42 5.76 2.27 8.01
CA ARG A 42 6.81 3.05 8.70
C ARG A 42 6.21 4.06 9.68
N MET A 43 5.15 4.76 9.30
CA MET A 43 4.44 5.70 10.17
C MET A 43 3.90 4.99 11.42
N ILE A 44 3.29 3.82 11.23
CA ILE A 44 2.74 3.02 12.32
C ILE A 44 3.83 2.49 13.23
N ASN A 45 4.91 1.96 12.67
CA ASN A 45 6.06 1.51 13.47
C ASN A 45 6.64 2.64 14.33
N PHE A 46 6.66 3.85 13.80
CA PHE A 46 7.07 5.03 14.56
C PHE A 46 6.07 5.37 15.67
N TRP A 47 4.77 5.39 15.35
CA TRP A 47 3.71 5.62 16.34
C TRP A 47 3.73 4.59 17.48
N ILE A 48 3.87 3.30 17.18
CA ILE A 48 4.00 2.23 18.20
C ILE A 48 5.17 2.55 19.14
N LYS A 49 6.33 2.92 18.59
CA LYS A 49 7.51 3.28 19.39
C LYS A 49 7.29 4.49 20.29
N ILE A 50 6.43 5.43 19.89
CA ILE A 50 6.06 6.56 20.73
C ILE A 50 5.18 6.07 21.88
N VAL A 51 4.10 5.36 21.55
CA VAL A 51 3.09 4.97 22.53
C VAL A 51 3.60 3.98 23.56
N THR A 52 4.46 3.05 23.16
CA THR A 52 5.11 2.08 24.07
C THR A 52 6.51 2.53 24.50
N GLY A 53 6.88 3.76 24.18
CA GLY A 53 8.18 4.32 24.47
C GLY A 53 8.29 4.86 25.90
N ASP A 54 9.42 5.50 26.16
CA ASP A 54 9.67 6.20 27.42
C ASP A 54 8.83 7.49 27.49
N GLU A 55 8.01 7.60 28.53
CA GLU A 55 7.12 8.72 28.78
C GLU A 55 7.87 10.03 29.02
N HIS A 56 9.12 9.98 29.49
CA HIS A 56 9.93 11.18 29.74
C HIS A 56 10.43 11.85 28.46
N LYS A 57 10.30 11.20 27.30
CA LYS A 57 10.75 11.77 26.02
C LYS A 57 9.83 12.91 25.60
N LEU A 58 10.45 13.96 25.07
CA LEU A 58 9.75 15.12 24.49
C LEU A 58 8.71 14.69 23.45
N VAL A 59 9.06 13.74 22.58
CA VAL A 59 8.19 13.23 21.51
C VAL A 59 6.90 12.62 22.06
N PHE A 60 6.97 11.93 23.20
CA PHE A 60 5.79 11.37 23.86
C PHE A 60 4.84 12.46 24.35
N HIS A 61 5.38 13.50 24.98
CA HIS A 61 4.60 14.65 25.45
C HIS A 61 3.94 15.40 24.29
N PHE A 62 4.67 15.66 23.20
CA PHE A 62 4.10 16.27 22.00
C PHE A 62 2.98 15.42 21.40
N TYR A 63 3.18 14.10 21.31
CA TYR A 63 2.14 13.18 20.86
C TYR A 63 0.89 13.27 21.74
N LYS A 64 1.05 13.22 23.07
CA LYS A 64 -0.05 13.29 24.02
C LYS A 64 -0.82 14.60 23.90
N LEU A 65 -0.12 15.73 23.73
CA LEU A 65 -0.73 17.04 23.49
C LEU A 65 -1.53 17.06 22.19
N LEU A 66 -0.90 16.63 21.08
CA LEU A 66 -1.56 16.59 19.77
C LEU A 66 -2.77 15.66 19.77
N ARG A 67 -2.67 14.52 20.47
CA ARG A 67 -3.77 13.57 20.61
C ARG A 67 -4.92 14.16 21.41
N LYS A 68 -4.64 14.83 22.52
CA LYS A 68 -5.67 15.53 23.30
C LYS A 68 -6.38 16.61 22.50
N MET A 69 -5.63 17.46 21.78
CA MET A 69 -6.20 18.50 20.92
C MET A 69 -7.06 17.92 19.79
N HIS A 70 -6.68 16.76 19.28
CA HIS A 70 -7.44 16.02 18.27
C HIS A 70 -8.76 15.49 18.85
N ASP A 71 -8.69 14.82 20.00
CA ASP A 71 -9.86 14.23 20.66
C ASP A 71 -10.85 15.31 21.12
N ASP A 72 -10.35 16.48 21.54
CA ASP A 72 -11.14 17.66 21.89
C ASP A 72 -11.70 18.41 20.65
N ASN A 73 -11.46 17.92 19.43
CA ASN A 73 -11.82 18.55 18.14
C ASN A 73 -11.30 19.99 17.98
N TYR A 74 -10.27 20.37 18.72
CA TYR A 74 -9.68 21.70 18.65
C TYR A 74 -8.72 21.83 17.46
N TYR A 75 -7.89 20.81 17.25
CA TYR A 75 -6.91 20.78 16.16
C TYR A 75 -6.50 19.36 15.79
N THR A 76 -6.59 19.05 14.49
CA THR A 76 -6.11 17.79 13.92
C THR A 76 -4.84 18.01 13.12
N SER A 77 -3.70 17.57 13.65
CA SER A 77 -2.47 17.56 12.86
C SER A 77 -2.60 16.60 11.66
N PRO A 78 -2.00 16.90 10.49
CA PRO A 78 -2.06 16.02 9.34
C PRO A 78 -1.53 14.61 9.62
N TRP A 79 -0.54 14.49 10.52
CA TRP A 79 0.01 13.20 10.90
C TRP A 79 -0.96 12.39 11.77
N ILE A 80 -1.55 12.99 12.81
CA ILE A 80 -2.54 12.31 13.66
C ILE A 80 -3.78 11.90 12.84
N GLY A 81 -4.32 12.81 12.03
CA GLY A 81 -5.46 12.49 11.17
C GLY A 81 -5.14 11.36 10.19
N LYS A 82 -3.93 11.34 9.62
CA LYS A 82 -3.49 10.22 8.77
C LYS A 82 -3.34 8.91 9.54
N MET A 83 -2.89 8.94 10.79
CA MET A 83 -2.80 7.75 11.64
C MET A 83 -4.19 7.17 11.91
N GLU A 84 -5.15 8.00 12.34
CA GLU A 84 -6.53 7.58 12.56
C GLU A 84 -7.18 7.04 11.28
N GLU A 85 -7.00 7.72 10.14
CA GLU A 85 -7.48 7.24 8.83
C GLU A 85 -6.96 5.84 8.51
N ILE A 86 -5.68 5.55 8.78
CA ILE A 86 -5.09 4.24 8.52
C ILE A 86 -5.76 3.16 9.39
N PHE A 87 -5.94 3.42 10.68
CA PHE A 87 -6.59 2.48 11.60
C PHE A 87 -8.05 2.24 11.24
N ASN A 88 -8.79 3.29 10.89
CA ASN A 88 -10.18 3.18 10.45
C ASN A 88 -10.29 2.39 9.13
N THR A 89 -9.40 2.64 8.17
CA THR A 89 -9.36 1.89 6.90
C THR A 89 -9.07 0.41 7.12
N CYS A 90 -8.30 0.07 8.17
CA CYS A 90 -7.99 -1.32 8.52
C CYS A 90 -9.00 -1.97 9.45
N ASP A 91 -10.09 -1.28 9.83
CA ASP A 91 -11.06 -1.70 10.85
C ASP A 91 -10.40 -2.03 12.21
N MET A 92 -9.43 -1.21 12.60
CA MET A 92 -8.62 -1.36 13.82
C MET A 92 -8.70 -0.12 14.72
N GLN A 93 -9.84 0.56 14.72
CA GLN A 93 -10.06 1.77 15.53
C GLN A 93 -9.91 1.50 17.03
N ASN A 94 -10.27 0.29 17.48
CA ASN A 94 -10.07 -0.16 18.87
C ASN A 94 -8.59 -0.08 19.30
N VAL A 95 -7.64 -0.42 18.42
CA VAL A 95 -6.20 -0.32 18.68
C VAL A 95 -5.76 1.15 18.76
N TRP A 96 -6.35 2.02 17.93
CA TRP A 96 -6.09 3.46 17.97
C TRP A 96 -6.59 4.13 19.26
N LEU A 97 -7.71 3.66 19.81
CA LEU A 97 -8.30 4.16 21.06
C LEU A 97 -7.56 3.63 22.30
N ASN A 98 -7.21 2.34 22.32
CA ASN A 98 -6.60 1.68 23.46
C ASN A 98 -5.31 0.94 23.08
N PRO A 99 -4.25 1.66 22.69
CA PRO A 99 -3.06 1.05 22.11
C PRO A 99 -2.24 0.20 23.09
N LEU A 100 -2.31 0.48 24.39
CA LEU A 100 -1.57 -0.27 25.42
C LEU A 100 -2.16 -1.65 25.71
N ASN A 101 -3.40 -1.92 25.28
CA ASN A 101 -4.07 -3.20 25.53
C ASN A 101 -3.64 -4.30 24.55
N PHE A 102 -2.83 -3.96 23.53
CA PHE A 102 -2.47 -4.87 22.46
C PHE A 102 -0.95 -5.08 22.38
N ASN A 103 -0.55 -6.27 21.98
CA ASN A 103 0.86 -6.58 21.75
C ASN A 103 1.39 -5.84 20.51
N THR A 104 2.53 -5.17 20.63
CA THR A 104 3.12 -4.34 19.56
C THR A 104 3.49 -5.14 18.31
N GLU A 105 4.01 -6.35 18.45
CA GLU A 105 4.35 -7.23 17.33
C GLU A 105 3.10 -7.75 16.63
N TRP A 106 2.04 -8.01 17.38
CA TRP A 106 0.74 -8.34 16.81
C TRP A 106 0.17 -7.17 15.98
N ILE A 107 0.16 -5.94 16.52
CA ILE A 107 -0.33 -4.75 15.79
C ILE A 107 0.41 -4.59 14.45
N LYS A 108 1.74 -4.72 14.45
CA LYS A 108 2.55 -4.61 13.22
C LYS A 108 2.18 -5.65 12.18
N LYS A 109 2.01 -6.90 12.60
CA LYS A 109 1.65 -8.01 11.72
C LYS A 109 0.23 -7.84 11.18
N GLU A 110 -0.72 -7.55 12.05
CA GLU A 110 -2.13 -7.41 11.69
C GLU A 110 -2.33 -6.25 10.70
N ILE A 111 -1.79 -5.06 10.97
CA ILE A 111 -1.94 -3.93 10.03
C ILE A 111 -1.23 -4.21 8.70
N SER A 112 -0.07 -4.86 8.73
CA SER A 112 0.59 -5.28 7.49
C SER A 112 -0.30 -6.21 6.69
N LEU A 113 -0.92 -7.20 7.32
CA LEU A 113 -1.86 -8.11 6.68
C LEU A 113 -3.05 -7.34 6.10
N ARG A 114 -3.74 -6.53 6.90
CA ARG A 114 -4.92 -5.73 6.49
C ARG A 114 -4.63 -4.80 5.32
N LEU A 115 -3.54 -4.04 5.36
CA LEU A 115 -3.17 -3.14 4.26
C LEU A 115 -2.89 -3.90 2.96
N ASN A 116 -2.30 -5.10 3.06
CA ASN A 116 -2.05 -5.94 1.90
C ASN A 116 -3.35 -6.54 1.34
N ASP A 117 -4.26 -6.98 2.21
CA ASP A 117 -5.54 -7.56 1.81
C ASP A 117 -6.44 -6.50 1.15
N ILE A 118 -6.53 -5.31 1.73
CA ILE A 118 -7.27 -4.18 1.16
C ILE A 118 -6.74 -3.85 -0.24
N PHE A 119 -5.41 -3.82 -0.40
CA PHE A 119 -4.81 -3.61 -1.71
C PHE A 119 -5.15 -4.74 -2.68
N TYR A 120 -5.05 -6.00 -2.25
CA TYR A 120 -5.33 -7.15 -3.08
C TYR A 120 -6.79 -7.20 -3.54
N GLN A 121 -7.73 -6.95 -2.63
CA GLN A 121 -9.17 -6.85 -2.94
C GLN A 121 -9.44 -5.74 -3.96
N LYS A 122 -8.84 -4.56 -3.75
CA LYS A 122 -8.95 -3.46 -4.70
C LYS A 122 -8.37 -3.82 -6.07
N TRP A 123 -7.21 -4.46 -6.10
CA TRP A 123 -6.59 -4.90 -7.35
C TRP A 123 -7.47 -5.91 -8.11
N GLN A 124 -8.08 -6.87 -7.40
CA GLN A 124 -9.02 -7.82 -8.02
C GLN A 124 -10.31 -7.14 -8.51
N LEU A 125 -10.80 -6.11 -7.82
CA LEU A 125 -11.94 -5.31 -8.27
C LEU A 125 -11.57 -4.52 -9.54
N ASP A 126 -10.44 -3.82 -9.54
CA ASP A 126 -9.95 -3.06 -10.70
C ASP A 126 -9.81 -3.98 -11.93
N ILE A 127 -9.24 -5.17 -11.75
CA ILE A 127 -9.15 -6.17 -12.81
C ILE A 127 -10.55 -6.57 -13.28
N ARG A 128 -11.48 -6.87 -12.38
CA ARG A 128 -12.85 -7.31 -12.75
C ARG A 128 -13.69 -6.25 -13.44
N GLU A 129 -13.55 -4.98 -13.08
CA GLU A 129 -14.40 -3.91 -13.60
C GLU A 129 -13.84 -3.25 -14.86
N MET A 130 -12.52 -3.21 -15.04
CA MET A 130 -11.93 -2.50 -16.19
C MET A 130 -12.13 -3.26 -17.50
N ASN A 131 -12.77 -2.61 -18.48
CA ASN A 131 -12.97 -3.17 -19.83
C ASN A 131 -11.67 -3.49 -20.55
N SER A 132 -10.63 -2.67 -20.33
CA SER A 132 -9.28 -2.90 -20.88
C SER A 132 -8.60 -4.16 -20.33
N CYS A 133 -9.10 -4.74 -19.24
CA CYS A 133 -8.56 -5.95 -18.61
C CYS A 133 -9.27 -7.24 -19.06
N SER A 134 -10.12 -7.22 -20.08
CA SER A 134 -10.91 -8.38 -20.51
C SER A 134 -10.06 -9.62 -20.80
N THR A 135 -8.99 -9.48 -21.59
CA THR A 135 -8.04 -10.57 -21.88
C THR A 135 -7.21 -10.92 -20.64
N TYR A 136 -6.75 -9.91 -19.90
CA TYR A 136 -5.91 -10.06 -18.72
C TYR A 136 -6.56 -10.89 -17.60
N LYS A 137 -7.86 -10.69 -17.39
CA LYS A 137 -8.69 -11.43 -16.42
C LYS A 137 -8.68 -12.94 -16.63
N LEU A 138 -8.51 -13.41 -17.87
CA LEU A 138 -8.66 -14.83 -18.20
C LEU A 138 -7.49 -15.68 -17.70
N PHE A 139 -6.31 -15.08 -17.55
CA PHE A 139 -5.09 -15.81 -17.18
C PHE A 139 -4.45 -15.30 -15.89
N LYS A 140 -4.72 -14.05 -15.45
CA LYS A 140 -4.11 -13.50 -14.24
C LYS A 140 -4.96 -13.75 -12.99
N ASN A 141 -4.60 -14.78 -12.25
CA ASN A 141 -5.25 -15.14 -10.98
C ASN A 141 -4.51 -14.62 -9.73
N ASP A 142 -3.19 -14.45 -9.81
CA ASP A 142 -2.33 -14.09 -8.68
C ASP A 142 -1.56 -12.78 -8.91
N LEU A 143 -1.39 -11.99 -7.84
CA LEU A 143 -0.48 -10.86 -7.85
C LEU A 143 0.97 -11.33 -7.58
N LYS A 144 1.67 -11.79 -8.62
CA LYS A 144 3.05 -12.27 -8.54
C LYS A 144 3.91 -11.74 -9.67
N LEU A 145 5.21 -11.62 -9.40
CA LEU A 145 6.18 -11.29 -10.44
C LEU A 145 6.24 -12.47 -11.41
N GLU A 146 5.97 -12.20 -12.68
CA GLU A 146 5.97 -13.25 -13.67
C GLU A 146 7.38 -13.78 -13.96
N ALA A 147 7.52 -15.10 -14.02
CA ALA A 147 8.81 -15.76 -14.15
C ALA A 147 9.51 -15.42 -15.49
N TYR A 148 8.71 -15.17 -16.54
CA TYR A 148 9.23 -14.82 -17.86
C TYR A 148 9.98 -13.47 -17.84
N LEU A 149 9.64 -12.56 -16.92
CA LEU A 149 10.32 -11.27 -16.77
C LEU A 149 11.80 -11.41 -16.35
N LEU A 150 12.15 -12.54 -15.75
CA LEU A 150 13.50 -12.86 -15.27
C LEU A 150 14.25 -13.85 -16.16
N LYS A 151 13.52 -14.72 -16.88
CA LYS A 151 14.11 -15.85 -17.61
C LYS A 151 14.35 -15.56 -19.09
N LEU A 152 13.54 -14.71 -19.70
CA LEU A 152 13.62 -14.41 -21.13
C LEU A 152 14.62 -13.29 -21.41
N ASP A 153 15.10 -13.25 -22.66
CA ASP A 153 15.89 -12.14 -23.16
C ASP A 153 15.04 -10.85 -23.17
N SER A 154 15.67 -9.70 -23.42
CA SER A 154 14.95 -8.43 -23.37
C SER A 154 13.80 -8.36 -24.35
N THR A 155 13.93 -8.97 -25.54
CA THR A 155 12.96 -8.84 -26.63
C THR A 155 11.72 -9.67 -26.35
N ASP A 156 11.89 -10.96 -26.05
CA ASP A 156 10.77 -11.86 -25.80
C ASP A 156 10.01 -11.46 -24.53
N ARG A 157 10.73 -10.95 -23.52
CA ARG A 157 10.12 -10.39 -22.33
C ARG A 157 9.17 -9.24 -22.62
N ILE A 158 9.59 -8.28 -23.45
CA ILE A 158 8.77 -7.11 -23.79
C ILE A 158 7.56 -7.54 -24.61
N ASN A 159 7.77 -8.41 -25.60
CA ASN A 159 6.71 -8.90 -26.47
C ASN A 159 5.64 -9.65 -25.68
N LEU A 160 6.04 -10.55 -24.79
CA LEU A 160 5.12 -11.31 -23.96
C LEU A 160 4.38 -10.41 -22.96
N CYS A 161 5.08 -9.47 -22.32
CA CYS A 161 4.44 -8.53 -21.40
C CYS A 161 3.42 -7.63 -22.10
N ASN A 162 3.70 -7.15 -23.31
CA ASN A 162 2.75 -6.37 -24.10
C ASN A 162 1.54 -7.21 -24.56
N PHE A 163 1.78 -8.45 -24.95
CA PHE A 163 0.73 -9.40 -25.32
C PHE A 163 -0.23 -9.66 -24.16
N ASP A 164 0.30 -9.97 -22.98
CA ASP A 164 -0.49 -10.24 -21.78
C ASP A 164 -1.32 -9.00 -21.39
N VAL A 165 -0.71 -7.82 -21.42
CA VAL A 165 -1.36 -6.55 -21.08
C VAL A 165 -2.40 -6.12 -22.14
N GLY A 166 -2.52 -6.85 -23.26
CA GLY A 166 -3.53 -6.62 -24.29
C GLY A 166 -3.23 -5.42 -25.19
N ILE A 167 -1.95 -5.04 -25.31
CA ILE A 167 -1.51 -3.98 -26.22
C ILE A 167 -1.15 -4.63 -27.56
N GLN A 168 -2.07 -4.57 -28.52
CA GLN A 168 -1.77 -4.68 -29.95
C GLN A 168 -1.67 -3.29 -30.55
#